data_AF-A0A8C4PRU8-F1
#
_entry.id   AF-A0A8C4PRU8-F1
#
_cell.length_a   1.000
_cell.length_b   1.000
_cell.length_c   1.000
_cell.angle_alpha   90.00
_cell.angle_beta   90.00
_cell.angle_gamma   90.00
#
_symmetry.space_group_name_H-M   'P 1'
#
loop_
_entity.id
_entity.type
_entity.pdbx_description
1 polymer ?
#
loop_
_entity_poly.entity_id
_entity_poly.type
_entity_poly.pdbx_seq_one_letter_code
_entity_poly.pdbx_strand_id
1 'polypeptide(L)'
;MGKRDNRVAYMNPIAMARWRGPTQSAGPTIQDYLNRPRPTWEEVKKQLENKKKGSKALAEFEEKMNENWKKELEESREKLLSGNESSSKKRERKKKKKKKKSDQFL
;
A
#
# COMPACT_ATOMS: atom_id res chain seq x y z
N MET A 1 -7.09 62.21 -50.42
CA MET A 1 -7.39 62.15 -48.97
C MET A 1 -8.84 61.68 -48.80
N GLY A 2 -9.07 60.37 -48.78
CA GLY A 2 -10.43 59.80 -48.71
C GLY A 2 -11.06 59.98 -47.33
N LYS A 3 -12.38 60.22 -47.28
CA LYS A 3 -13.15 60.35 -46.04
C LYS A 3 -13.08 59.03 -45.26
N ARG A 4 -12.61 59.09 -44.01
CA ARG A 4 -12.66 57.95 -43.09
C ARG A 4 -14.12 57.69 -42.71
N ASP A 5 -14.51 56.43 -42.72
CA ASP A 5 -15.85 56.01 -42.33
C ASP A 5 -16.02 56.21 -40.81
N ASN A 6 -17.04 56.95 -40.41
CA ASN A 6 -17.32 57.32 -39.01
C ASN A 6 -18.35 56.39 -38.35
N ARG A 7 -18.74 55.30 -39.02
CA ARG A 7 -19.65 54.31 -38.46
C ARG A 7 -18.97 53.61 -37.29
N VAL A 8 -19.27 54.07 -36.07
CA VAL A 8 -18.86 53.40 -34.84
C VAL A 8 -19.66 52.10 -34.78
N ALA A 9 -18.97 50.96 -34.93
CA ALA A 9 -19.59 49.66 -34.70
C ALA A 9 -20.14 49.64 -33.27
N TYR A 10 -21.45 49.43 -33.13
CA TYR A 10 -22.06 49.28 -31.81
C TYR A 10 -21.48 48.00 -31.17
N MET A 11 -20.61 48.20 -30.19
CA MET A 11 -20.03 47.12 -29.41
C MET A 11 -20.86 46.92 -28.15
N ASN A 12 -21.27 45.68 -27.89
CA ASN A 12 -22.05 45.33 -26.71
C ASN A 12 -21.24 45.63 -25.42
N PRO A 13 -21.72 46.50 -24.51
CA PRO A 13 -20.99 46.89 -23.30
C PRO A 13 -20.72 45.70 -22.36
N ILE A 14 -21.57 44.67 -22.36
CA ILE A 14 -21.38 43.45 -21.57
C ILE A 14 -20.22 42.63 -22.13
N ALA A 15 -20.11 42.51 -23.46
CA ALA A 15 -18.98 41.85 -24.11
C ALA A 15 -17.68 42.63 -23.89
N MET A 16 -17.75 43.96 -23.96
CA MET A 16 -16.61 44.84 -23.68
C MET A 16 -16.11 44.69 -22.24
N ALA A 17 -17.02 44.63 -21.25
CA ALA A 17 -16.64 44.41 -19.85
C ALA A 17 -15.98 43.03 -19.64
N ARG A 18 -16.48 41.99 -20.32
CA ARG A 18 -15.88 40.64 -20.28
C ARG A 18 -14.49 40.59 -20.92
N TRP A 19 -14.27 41.31 -22.02
CA TRP A 19 -12.98 41.34 -22.70
C TRP A 19 -11.94 42.21 -21.96
N ARG A 20 -12.37 43.31 -21.34
CA ARG A 20 -11.49 44.16 -20.52
C ARG A 20 -11.15 43.53 -19.16
N GLY A 21 -11.97 42.61 -18.69
CA GLY A 21 -11.71 41.87 -17.44
C GLY A 21 -10.54 40.89 -17.57
N PRO A 22 -9.87 40.57 -16.46
CA PRO A 22 -8.90 39.48 -16.43
C PRO A 22 -9.56 38.20 -16.98
N THR A 23 -8.88 37.52 -17.91
CA THR A 23 -9.36 36.23 -18.42
C THR A 23 -9.56 35.30 -17.24
N GLN A 24 -10.78 34.75 -17.09
CA GLN A 24 -11.04 33.75 -16.06
C GLN A 24 -10.18 32.52 -16.38
N SER A 25 -9.02 32.42 -15.73
CA SER A 25 -8.10 31.32 -15.91
C SER A 25 -8.74 30.07 -15.33
N ALA A 26 -9.29 29.22 -16.20
CA ALA A 26 -9.91 27.94 -15.82
C ALA A 26 -8.87 26.87 -15.40
N GLY A 27 -7.61 27.25 -15.21
CA GLY A 27 -6.54 26.34 -14.86
C GLY A 27 -5.18 27.05 -14.68
N PRO A 28 -4.11 26.26 -14.48
CA PRO A 28 -2.76 26.78 -14.38
C PRO A 28 -2.36 27.47 -15.69
N THR A 29 -1.73 28.63 -15.54
CA THR A 29 -1.17 29.39 -16.65
C THR A 29 0.00 28.64 -17.28
N ILE A 30 0.36 28.99 -18.52
CA ILE A 30 1.56 28.44 -19.18
C ILE A 30 2.81 28.66 -18.32
N GLN A 31 2.88 29.80 -17.61
CA GLN A 31 3.99 30.14 -16.72
C GLN A 31 4.08 29.16 -15.53
N ASP A 32 2.95 28.68 -15.03
CA ASP A 32 2.89 27.67 -13.95
C ASP A 32 3.45 26.31 -14.37
N TYR A 33 3.43 25.98 -15.66
CA TYR A 33 4.07 24.77 -16.19
C TYR A 33 5.57 24.96 -16.37
N LEU A 34 6.00 26.14 -16.82
CA LEU A 34 7.41 26.46 -17.02
C LEU A 34 8.17 26.58 -15.69
N ASN A 35 7.50 27.07 -14.64
CA ASN A 35 8.07 27.26 -13.31
C ASN A 35 8.03 26.02 -12.41
N ARG A 36 7.64 24.84 -12.93
CA ARG A 36 7.56 23.63 -12.09
C ARG A 36 8.94 23.26 -11.59
N PRO A 37 9.09 22.95 -10.28
CA PRO A 37 10.35 22.43 -9.78
C PRO A 37 10.66 21.12 -10.51
N ARG A 38 11.83 21.08 -11.16
CA ARG A 38 12.30 19.87 -11.81
C ARG A 38 12.81 18.93 -10.71
N PRO A 39 12.36 17.67 -10.69
CA PRO A 39 12.83 16.74 -9.68
C PRO A 39 14.33 16.51 -9.84
N THR A 40 15.02 16.38 -8.71
CA THR A 40 16.45 16.06 -8.72
C THR A 40 16.66 14.59 -9.14
N TRP A 41 17.88 14.25 -9.57
CA TRP A 41 18.19 12.87 -9.98
C TRP A 41 17.96 11.86 -8.85
N GLU A 42 18.20 12.27 -7.60
CA GLU A 42 17.93 11.45 -6.41
C GLU A 42 16.44 11.19 -6.21
N GLU A 43 15.60 12.21 -6.38
CA GLU A 43 14.15 12.07 -6.31
C GLU A 43 13.60 11.20 -7.43
N VAL A 44 14.12 11.32 -8.65
CA VAL A 44 13.77 10.46 -9.78
C VAL A 44 14.14 9.00 -9.49
N LYS A 45 15.31 8.76 -8.92
CA LYS A 45 15.75 7.41 -8.52
C LYS A 45 14.84 6.83 -7.44
N LYS A 46 14.49 7.64 -6.43
CA LYS A 46 13.55 7.24 -5.36
C LYS A 46 12.15 6.95 -5.92
N GLN A 47 11.66 7.73 -6.89
CA GLN A 47 10.39 7.47 -7.55
C GLN A 47 10.41 6.18 -8.38
N LEU A 48 11.51 5.91 -9.09
CA LEU A 48 11.69 4.65 -9.82
C LEU A 48 11.74 3.45 -8.86
N GLU A 49 12.44 3.57 -7.74
CA GLU A 49 12.47 2.54 -6.70
C GLU A 49 11.09 2.32 -6.08
N ASN A 50 10.34 3.39 -5.79
CA ASN A 50 8.98 3.29 -5.27
C ASN A 50 8.00 2.69 -6.30
N LYS A 51 8.12 3.06 -7.57
CA LYS A 51 7.35 2.45 -8.67
C LYS A 51 7.69 0.97 -8.84
N LYS A 52 8.97 0.61 -8.73
CA LYS A 52 9.43 -0.79 -8.78
C LYS A 52 9.01 -1.60 -7.55
N LYS A 53 9.00 -0.98 -6.37
CA LYS A 53 8.57 -1.60 -5.10
C LYS A 53 7.04 -1.71 -4.98
N GLY A 54 6.27 -1.15 -5.92
CA GLY A 54 4.82 -1.22 -5.91
C GLY A 54 4.19 -0.51 -4.70
N SER A 55 2.90 -0.75 -4.50
CA SER A 55 2.13 -0.15 -3.41
C SER A 55 2.67 -0.61 -2.06
N LYS A 56 3.36 0.28 -1.33
CA LYS A 56 3.89 0.03 0.02
C LYS A 56 2.84 -0.52 1.00
N ALA A 57 1.58 -0.09 0.83
CA ALA A 57 0.43 -0.58 1.60
C ALA A 57 0.07 -2.06 1.30
N LEU A 58 0.34 -2.56 0.09
CA LEU A 58 0.13 -3.96 -0.25
C LEU A 58 1.19 -4.84 0.41
N ALA A 59 2.45 -4.40 0.36
CA ALA A 59 3.57 -5.09 1.01
C ALA A 59 3.40 -5.16 2.53
N GLU A 60 3.00 -4.06 3.18
CA GLU A 60 2.72 -4.03 4.63
C GLU A 60 1.52 -4.91 5.01
N PHE A 61 0.50 -5.03 4.15
CA PHE A 61 -0.62 -5.95 4.36
C PHE A 61 -0.20 -7.43 4.21
N GLU A 62 0.60 -7.75 3.19
CA GLU A 62 1.14 -9.08 2.94
C GLU A 62 2.04 -9.53 4.09
N GLU A 63 2.91 -8.66 4.61
CA GLU A 63 3.77 -8.96 5.77
C GLU A 63 2.95 -9.26 7.02
N LYS A 64 1.93 -8.45 7.33
CA LYS A 64 1.06 -8.65 8.49
C LYS A 64 0.32 -10.00 8.45
N MET A 65 -0.15 -10.40 7.26
CA MET A 65 -0.79 -11.71 7.08
C MET A 65 0.22 -12.86 7.27
N ASN A 66 1.44 -12.67 6.76
CA ASN A 66 2.50 -13.68 6.86
C ASN A 66 2.97 -13.88 8.32
N GLU A 67 3.02 -12.82 9.12
CA GLU A 67 3.30 -12.91 10.56
C GLU A 67 2.23 -13.71 11.31
N ASN A 68 0.95 -13.49 10.99
CA ASN A 68 -0.15 -14.24 11.61
C ASN A 68 -0.07 -15.73 11.26
N TRP A 69 0.20 -16.08 10.00
CA TRP A 69 0.37 -17.47 9.60
C TRP A 69 1.58 -18.14 10.24
N LYS A 70 2.68 -17.42 10.42
CA LYS A 70 3.85 -17.94 11.16
C LYS A 70 3.48 -18.29 12.59
N LYS A 71 2.75 -17.42 13.29
CA LYS A 71 2.28 -17.67 14.65
C LYS A 71 1.35 -18.88 14.72
N GLU A 72 0.38 -18.99 13.82
CA GLU A 72 -0.54 -20.14 13.77
C GLU A 72 0.19 -21.47 13.51
N LEU A 73 1.19 -21.46 12.62
CA LEU A 73 2.02 -22.64 12.35
C LEU A 73 2.89 -23.03 13.54
N GLU A 74 3.42 -22.04 14.26
CA GLU A 74 4.22 -22.24 15.47
C GLU A 74 3.37 -22.82 16.61
N GLU A 75 2.20 -22.26 16.88
CA GLU A 75 1.24 -22.81 17.86
C GLU A 75 0.80 -24.23 17.50
N SER A 76 0.56 -24.50 16.22
CA SER A 76 0.16 -25.83 15.76
C SER A 76 1.27 -26.85 15.94
N ARG A 77 2.53 -26.44 15.71
CA ARG A 77 3.72 -27.27 15.98
C ARG A 77 3.90 -27.54 17.47
N GLU A 78 3.73 -26.53 18.31
CA GLU A 78 3.85 -26.66 19.76
C GLU A 78 2.78 -27.61 20.33
N LYS A 79 1.52 -27.51 19.88
CA LYS A 79 0.42 -28.40 20.27
C LYS A 79 0.70 -29.86 19.91
N LEU A 80 1.28 -30.11 18.73
CA LEU A 80 1.65 -31.47 18.31
C LEU A 80 2.82 -32.04 19.14
N LEU A 81 3.83 -31.22 19.43
CA LEU A 81 5.00 -31.65 20.21
C LEU A 81 4.63 -31.92 21.68
N SER A 82 3.88 -31.02 22.32
CA SER A 82 3.41 -31.17 23.71
C SER A 82 2.44 -32.36 23.88
N GLY A 83 1.58 -32.61 22.89
CA GLY A 83 0.66 -33.77 22.90
C GLY A 83 1.39 -35.12 22.88
N ASN A 84 2.55 -35.21 22.24
CA ASN A 84 3.30 -36.46 22.09
C ASN A 84 4.12 -36.85 23.34
N GLU A 85 4.62 -35.87 24.10
CA GLU A 85 5.35 -36.15 25.35
C GLU A 85 4.45 -36.81 26.40
N SER A 86 3.20 -36.36 26.54
CA SER A 86 2.27 -36.93 27.53
C SER A 86 1.81 -38.35 27.16
N SER A 87 1.60 -38.62 25.87
CA SER A 87 1.14 -39.91 25.37
C SER A 87 2.23 -41.00 25.45
N SER A 88 3.49 -40.63 25.17
CA SER A 88 4.65 -41.53 25.24
C SER A 88 4.92 -41.98 26.68
N LYS A 89 4.94 -41.04 27.64
CA LYS A 89 5.12 -41.32 29.09
C LYS A 89 4.02 -42.24 29.65
N LYS A 90 2.77 -42.07 29.18
CA LYS A 90 1.63 -42.91 29.58
C LYS A 90 1.73 -44.32 29.01
N ARG A 91 2.17 -44.47 27.75
CA ARG A 91 2.45 -45.77 27.11
C ARG A 91 3.60 -46.51 27.80
N GLU A 92 4.67 -45.81 28.14
CA GLU A 92 5.84 -46.40 28.80
C GLU A 92 5.51 -46.91 30.21
N ARG A 93 4.78 -46.13 31.01
CA ARG A 93 4.28 -46.56 32.33
C ARG A 93 3.37 -47.79 32.22
N LYS A 94 2.48 -47.86 31.23
CA LYS A 94 1.64 -49.04 30.97
C LYS A 94 2.48 -50.28 30.63
N LYS A 95 3.54 -50.13 29.83
CA LYS A 95 4.44 -51.24 29.45
C LYS A 95 5.25 -51.75 30.66
N LYS A 96 5.79 -50.85 31.50
CA LYS A 96 6.45 -51.22 32.77
C LYS A 96 5.50 -51.93 33.74
N LYS A 97 4.24 -51.49 33.86
CA LYS A 97 3.25 -52.12 34.75
C LYS A 97 2.85 -53.53 34.29
N LYS A 98 2.75 -53.76 32.97
CA LYS A 98 2.51 -55.10 32.41
C LYS A 98 3.67 -56.07 32.68
N LYS A 99 4.92 -55.62 32.48
CA LYS A 99 6.12 -56.43 32.79
C LYS A 99 6.20 -56.82 34.28
N LYS A 100 5.95 -55.87 35.19
CA LYS A 100 5.94 -56.17 36.63
C LYS A 100 4.84 -57.14 37.05
N LYS A 101 3.69 -57.11 36.36
CA LYS A 101 2.62 -58.10 36.61
C LYS A 101 3.02 -59.49 36.10
N SER A 102 3.62 -59.60 34.92
CA SER A 102 4.03 -60.92 34.40
C SER A 102 5.10 -61.59 35.26
N ASP A 103 6.02 -60.83 35.84
CA ASP A 103 7.07 -61.37 36.73
C ASP A 103 6.55 -61.77 38.13
N GLN A 104 5.30 -61.39 38.48
CA GLN A 104 4.68 -61.75 39.77
C GLN A 104 3.84 -63.04 39.71
N PHE A 105 3.59 -63.56 38.50
CA PHE A 105 2.80 -64.78 38.26
C PHE A 105 3.67 -65.95 37.75
N LEU A 106 4.99 -65.82 37.83
CA LEU A 106 6.02 -66.85 37.66
C LEU A 106 6.67 -67.11 39.02
#